data_AF-A0A4R1WEK2-F1
#
_entry.id   AF-A0A4R1WEK2-F1
#
_cell.length_a   1.000
_cell.length_b   1.000
_cell.length_c   1.000
_cell.angle_alpha   90.00
_cell.angle_beta   90.00
_cell.angle_gamma   90.00
#
_symmetry.space_group_name_H-M   'P 1'
#
loop_
_entity.id
_entity.type
_entity.pdbx_description
1 polymer ?
#
loop_
_entity_poly.entity_id
_entity_poly.type
_entity_poly.pdbx_seq_one_letter_code
_entity_poly.pdbx_strand_id
1 'polypeptide(L)'
;MVAHFGIGLRLMAAASTVLAVGCTSAGEHAAPPSGSAATVALGVASRFPDPAASPFPAERVAALQAVLDRVVSDHAFFAGKGAPGLTAAVLTDEGSWMGAAGRGGDGRLLVPEAMMGIASISKTFTAAEVLHLAAAGRST
;
A
#
# COMPACT_ATOMS: atom_id res chain seq x y z
N MET A 1 17.75 54.37 -8.79
CA MET A 1 16.55 55.22 -8.64
C MET A 1 16.07 55.61 -10.02
N VAL A 2 15.04 54.91 -10.54
CA VAL A 2 13.93 55.37 -11.41
C VAL A 2 13.01 54.15 -11.54
N ALA A 3 11.76 54.30 -11.11
CA ALA A 3 10.66 53.35 -11.31
C ALA A 3 9.87 53.73 -12.57
N HIS A 4 9.15 52.77 -13.19
CA HIS A 4 7.82 52.90 -13.83
C HIS A 4 7.44 51.51 -14.43
N PHE A 5 6.54 50.75 -13.80
CA PHE A 5 5.10 50.63 -14.10
C PHE A 5 4.77 50.17 -15.53
N GLY A 6 4.32 48.92 -15.65
CA GLY A 6 3.74 48.34 -16.88
C GLY A 6 2.62 47.37 -16.52
N ILE A 7 1.40 47.90 -16.45
CA ILE A 7 0.12 47.20 -16.27
C ILE A 7 -0.15 46.33 -17.51
N GLY A 8 -0.62 45.10 -17.29
CA GLY A 8 -1.02 44.22 -18.38
C GLY A 8 -1.74 42.95 -17.94
N LEU A 9 -2.74 43.09 -17.05
CA LEU A 9 -3.74 42.05 -16.78
C LEU A 9 -4.41 41.65 -18.11
N ARG A 10 -4.17 40.42 -18.57
CA ARG A 10 -5.04 39.78 -19.57
C ARG A 10 -5.64 38.53 -18.96
N LEU A 11 -6.87 38.72 -18.45
CA LEU A 11 -7.86 37.66 -18.36
C LEU A 11 -7.99 37.01 -19.74
N MET A 12 -7.75 35.70 -19.82
CA MET A 12 -8.43 34.89 -20.81
C MET A 12 -8.93 33.62 -20.13
N ALA A 13 -10.19 33.69 -19.71
CA ALA A 13 -10.99 32.53 -19.36
C ALA A 13 -11.22 31.71 -20.64
N ALA A 14 -10.68 30.50 -20.68
CA ALA A 14 -11.06 29.50 -21.68
C ALA A 14 -11.83 28.40 -20.95
N ALA A 15 -13.16 28.58 -20.90
CA ALA A 15 -14.12 27.54 -20.59
C ALA A 15 -14.32 26.68 -21.84
N SER A 16 -14.06 25.37 -21.76
CA SER A 16 -14.42 24.33 -22.74
C SER A 16 -13.90 22.98 -22.21
N THR A 17 -14.58 21.84 -22.14
CA THR A 17 -15.97 21.41 -22.37
C THR A 17 -16.02 20.00 -21.77
N VAL A 18 -17.01 19.67 -20.94
CA VAL A 18 -17.18 18.32 -20.40
C VAL A 18 -17.69 17.41 -21.51
N LEU A 19 -16.87 16.47 -21.99
CA LEU A 19 -17.30 15.40 -22.91
C LEU A 19 -17.64 14.15 -22.09
N ALA A 20 -18.92 14.02 -21.76
CA ALA A 20 -19.52 12.76 -21.34
C ALA A 20 -19.66 11.85 -22.56
N VAL A 21 -18.68 10.99 -22.81
CA VAL A 21 -18.83 9.86 -23.74
C VAL A 21 -19.37 8.67 -22.95
N GLY A 22 -20.70 8.60 -22.89
CA GLY A 22 -21.42 7.37 -22.59
C GLY A 22 -21.66 6.61 -23.89
N CYS A 23 -20.89 5.57 -24.16
CA CYS A 23 -21.19 4.63 -25.23
C CYS A 23 -22.15 3.57 -24.68
N THR A 24 -23.45 3.76 -24.96
CA THR A 24 -24.45 2.70 -24.92
C THR A 24 -24.29 1.87 -26.20
N SER A 25 -24.00 0.57 -26.08
CA SER A 25 -24.22 -0.38 -27.17
C SER A 25 -25.42 -1.23 -26.80
N ALA A 26 -26.57 -0.82 -27.34
CA ALA A 26 -27.75 -1.66 -27.41
C ALA A 26 -27.57 -2.68 -28.54
N GLY A 27 -27.74 -3.96 -28.21
CA GLY A 27 -28.18 -4.98 -29.16
C GLY A 27 -27.10 -5.85 -29.77
N GLU A 28 -26.79 -6.95 -29.09
CA GLU A 28 -26.72 -8.28 -29.71
C GLU A 28 -27.12 -9.30 -28.64
N HIS A 29 -28.06 -10.18 -29.00
CA HIS A 29 -28.56 -11.24 -28.13
C HIS A 29 -27.44 -12.26 -27.94
N ALA A 30 -26.54 -11.99 -26.99
CA ALA A 30 -25.47 -12.90 -26.64
C ALA A 30 -26.09 -14.19 -26.08
N ALA A 31 -25.78 -15.31 -26.73
CA ALA A 31 -26.11 -16.64 -26.24
C ALA A 31 -25.73 -16.77 -24.75
N PRO A 32 -26.53 -17.46 -23.92
CA PRO A 32 -26.13 -17.71 -22.55
C PRO A 32 -24.77 -18.40 -22.59
N PRO A 33 -23.74 -17.94 -21.85
CA PRO A 33 -22.51 -18.67 -21.75
C PRO A 33 -22.85 -20.06 -21.17
N SER A 34 -22.78 -21.09 -22.02
CA SER A 34 -22.65 -22.48 -21.57
C SER A 34 -21.23 -22.68 -21.03
N GLY A 35 -20.89 -21.90 -20.02
CA GLY A 35 -19.86 -22.24 -19.06
C GLY A 35 -20.63 -22.67 -17.84
N SER A 36 -20.71 -23.98 -17.60
CA SER A 36 -20.97 -24.48 -16.25
C SER A 36 -20.02 -23.71 -15.35
N ALA A 37 -20.54 -22.77 -14.59
CA ALA A 37 -19.78 -22.08 -13.57
C ALA A 37 -19.37 -23.20 -12.61
N ALA A 38 -18.16 -23.71 -12.78
CA ALA A 38 -17.52 -24.45 -11.73
C ALA A 38 -17.50 -23.44 -10.58
N THR A 39 -18.40 -23.64 -9.62
CA THR A 39 -18.28 -23.05 -8.31
C THR A 39 -16.96 -23.59 -7.81
N VAL A 40 -15.87 -22.85 -8.07
CA VAL A 40 -14.64 -23.02 -7.34
C VAL A 40 -15.07 -22.69 -5.93
N ALA A 41 -15.36 -23.73 -5.14
CA ALA A 41 -15.47 -23.59 -3.71
C ALA A 41 -14.21 -22.82 -3.35
N LEU A 42 -14.38 -21.59 -2.85
CA LEU A 42 -13.30 -20.83 -2.23
C LEU A 42 -12.74 -21.80 -1.19
N GLY A 43 -11.64 -22.46 -1.57
CA GLY A 43 -10.99 -23.43 -0.72
C GLY A 43 -10.78 -22.71 0.59
N VAL A 44 -11.29 -23.31 1.67
CA VAL A 44 -11.19 -22.82 3.05
C VAL A 44 -9.88 -22.08 3.15
N ALA A 45 -9.94 -20.74 3.20
CA ALA A 45 -8.74 -19.93 3.28
C ALA A 45 -7.96 -20.51 4.45
N SER A 46 -6.80 -21.12 4.16
CA SER A 46 -5.98 -21.76 5.17
C SER A 46 -5.79 -20.72 6.26
N ARG A 47 -6.44 -20.93 7.41
CA ARG A 47 -6.37 -19.97 8.50
C ARG A 47 -4.90 -19.79 8.80
N PHE A 48 -4.42 -18.55 8.77
CA PHE A 48 -3.04 -18.28 9.18
C PHE A 48 -2.86 -18.85 10.59
N PRO A 49 -1.74 -19.57 10.86
CA PRO A 49 -1.47 -20.05 12.20
C PRO A 49 -1.49 -18.87 13.17
N ASP A 50 -2.01 -19.11 14.37
CA ASP A 50 -1.99 -18.10 15.42
C ASP A 50 -0.51 -17.74 15.71
N PRO A 51 -0.17 -16.45 15.88
CA PRO A 51 1.21 -16.04 16.12
C PRO A 51 1.72 -16.69 17.42
N ALA A 52 2.97 -17.16 17.40
CA ALA A 52 3.54 -17.76 18.60
C ALA A 52 3.66 -16.74 19.73
N ALA A 53 3.26 -17.15 20.94
CA ALA A 53 3.47 -16.38 22.16
C ALA A 53 4.90 -16.48 22.71
N SER A 54 5.73 -17.35 22.13
CA SER A 54 7.13 -17.54 22.50
C SER A 54 7.98 -16.32 22.09
N PRO A 55 9.02 -15.98 22.88
CA PRO A 55 9.96 -14.93 22.50
C PRO A 55 10.73 -15.35 21.24
N PHE A 56 10.89 -14.43 20.30
CA PHE A 56 11.62 -14.67 19.06
C PHE A 56 13.10 -14.98 19.36
N PRO A 57 13.75 -15.93 18.64
CA PRO A 57 15.13 -16.33 18.94
C PRO A 57 16.11 -15.15 18.89
N ALA A 58 16.88 -14.95 19.97
CA ALA A 58 17.70 -13.75 20.16
C ALA A 58 18.78 -13.57 19.09
N GLU A 59 19.37 -14.68 18.61
CA GLU A 59 20.33 -14.64 17.52
C GLU A 59 19.72 -14.13 16.21
N ARG A 60 18.44 -14.47 15.95
CA ARG A 60 17.71 -13.99 14.78
C ARG A 60 17.31 -12.53 14.93
N VAL A 61 16.93 -12.10 16.13
CA VAL A 61 16.67 -10.68 16.44
C VAL A 61 17.88 -9.82 16.07
N ALA A 62 19.08 -10.20 16.54
CA ALA A 62 20.31 -9.47 16.25
C ALA A 62 20.63 -9.45 14.74
N ALA A 63 20.47 -10.58 14.06
CA ALA A 63 20.68 -10.67 12.62
C ALA A 63 19.71 -9.80 11.82
N LEU A 64 18.42 -9.80 12.17
CA LEU A 64 17.40 -8.98 11.51
C LEU A 64 17.66 -7.49 11.71
N GLN A 65 18.03 -7.07 12.93
CA GLN A 65 18.37 -5.67 13.19
C GLN A 65 19.61 -5.23 12.38
N ALA A 66 20.65 -6.05 12.33
CA ALA A 66 21.85 -5.76 11.54
C ALA A 66 21.54 -5.60 10.04
N VAL A 67 20.55 -6.34 9.51
CA VAL A 67 20.08 -6.15 8.13
C VAL A 67 19.42 -4.77 7.96
N LEU A 68 18.53 -4.35 8.87
CA LEU A 68 17.91 -3.02 8.78
C LEU A 68 18.96 -1.91 8.84
N ASP A 69 19.90 -2.00 9.78
CA ASP A 69 20.97 -1.01 9.96
C ASP A 69 21.85 -0.92 8.72
N ARG A 70 22.19 -2.05 8.12
CA ARG A 70 22.96 -2.10 6.87
C ARG A 70 22.21 -1.46 5.70
N VAL A 71 20.92 -1.77 5.52
CA VAL A 71 20.12 -1.18 4.41
C VAL A 71 20.06 0.34 4.53
N VAL A 72 19.88 0.87 5.74
CA VAL A 72 19.91 2.32 5.97
C VAL A 72 21.30 2.88 5.68
N SER A 73 22.38 2.25 6.16
CA SER A 73 23.76 2.69 5.87
C SER A 73 24.06 2.72 4.37
N ASP A 74 23.64 1.70 3.63
CA ASP A 74 23.95 1.53 2.21
C ASP A 74 23.06 2.41 1.32
N HIS A 75 21.85 2.80 1.77
CA HIS A 75 20.83 3.39 0.90
C HIS A 75 20.10 4.64 1.42
N ALA A 76 20.35 5.13 2.65
CA ALA A 76 19.65 6.29 3.20
C ALA A 76 19.81 7.56 2.35
N PHE A 77 20.90 7.68 1.60
CA PHE A 77 21.23 8.85 0.79
C PHE A 77 21.49 8.50 -0.68
N PHE A 78 20.55 7.82 -1.34
CA PHE A 78 20.46 7.94 -2.80
C PHE A 78 19.73 9.24 -3.13
N ALA A 79 20.39 10.15 -3.85
CA ALA A 79 19.92 11.48 -4.22
C ALA A 79 18.40 11.54 -4.57
N GLY A 80 17.58 11.86 -3.56
CA GLY A 80 16.12 11.97 -3.67
C GLY A 80 15.33 10.66 -3.84
N LYS A 81 15.96 9.48 -3.68
CA LYS A 81 15.35 8.16 -3.93
C LYS A 81 15.59 7.11 -2.82
N GLY A 82 16.38 7.44 -1.80
CA GLY A 82 16.62 6.56 -0.64
C GLY A 82 15.49 6.59 0.38
N ALA A 83 15.36 5.51 1.16
CA ALA A 83 14.56 5.50 2.37
C ALA A 83 15.46 5.91 3.56
N PRO A 84 15.28 7.11 4.15
CA PRO A 84 16.13 7.58 5.27
C PRO A 84 15.99 6.71 6.53
N GLY A 85 14.96 5.87 6.57
CA GLY A 85 14.73 4.86 7.57
C GLY A 85 13.63 3.89 7.12
N LEU A 86 13.50 2.78 7.84
CA LEU A 86 12.49 1.76 7.61
C LEU A 86 12.13 1.04 8.92
N THR A 87 10.93 0.48 8.95
CA THR A 87 10.48 -0.46 9.99
C THR A 87 10.19 -1.81 9.35
N ALA A 88 10.29 -2.88 10.13
CA ALA A 88 9.96 -4.23 9.70
C ALA A 88 9.33 -5.02 10.84
N ALA A 89 8.42 -5.92 10.49
CA ALA A 89 7.85 -6.90 11.41
C ALA A 89 7.92 -8.29 10.78
N VAL A 90 8.28 -9.29 11.59
CA VAL A 90 8.34 -10.70 11.20
C VAL A 90 7.46 -11.48 12.17
N LEU A 91 6.50 -12.22 11.63
CA LEU A 91 5.60 -13.09 12.40
C LEU A 91 5.79 -14.51 11.90
N THR A 92 6.13 -15.42 12.81
CA THR A 92 6.28 -16.86 12.55
C THR A 92 5.59 -17.68 13.64
N ASP A 93 5.56 -18.99 13.48
CA ASP A 93 5.10 -19.95 14.49
C ASP A 93 6.09 -20.15 15.65
N GLU A 94 7.30 -19.58 15.56
CA GLU A 94 8.27 -19.53 16.67
C GLU A 94 8.30 -18.20 17.42
N GLY A 95 7.64 -17.16 16.92
CA GLY A 95 7.45 -15.91 17.63
C GLY A 95 7.20 -14.71 16.71
N SER A 96 7.33 -13.52 17.28
CA SER A 96 7.26 -12.28 16.51
C SER A 96 8.39 -11.32 16.87
N TRP A 97 8.82 -10.56 15.89
CA TRP A 97 9.83 -9.52 16.04
C TRP A 97 9.40 -8.27 15.28
N MET A 98 9.73 -7.11 15.84
CA MET A 98 9.63 -5.83 15.15
C MET A 98 10.91 -5.04 15.36
N GLY A 99 11.33 -4.31 14.34
CA GLY A 99 12.53 -3.49 14.37
C GLY A 99 12.39 -2.24 13.53
N ALA A 100 13.30 -1.30 13.77
CA ALA A 100 13.39 -0.04 13.04
C ALA A 100 14.84 0.37 12.87
N ALA A 101 15.14 1.08 11.79
CA ALA A 101 16.44 1.71 11.57
C ALA A 101 16.26 3.06 10.86
N GLY A 102 17.19 3.98 11.08
CA GLY A 102 17.22 5.28 10.43
C GLY A 102 16.18 6.27 10.96
N ARG A 103 15.81 7.22 10.10
CA ARG A 103 14.97 8.37 10.43
C ARG A 103 13.75 8.50 9.52
N GLY A 104 12.67 9.05 10.05
CA GLY A 104 11.48 9.42 9.28
C GLY A 104 11.70 10.69 8.45
N GLY A 105 10.70 11.04 7.64
CA GLY A 105 10.71 12.28 6.85
C GLY A 105 10.72 13.57 7.69
N ASP A 106 10.38 13.46 8.98
CA ASP A 106 10.45 14.52 9.98
C ASP A 106 11.83 14.61 10.68
N GLY A 107 12.79 13.76 10.28
CA GLY A 107 14.13 13.69 10.86
C GLY A 107 14.23 12.99 12.21
N ARG A 108 13.12 12.51 12.80
CA ARG A 108 13.14 11.76 14.06
C ARG A 108 13.58 10.32 13.82
N LEU A 109 14.19 9.68 14.82
CA LEU A 109 14.49 8.24 14.74
C LEU A 109 13.18 7.47 14.61
N LEU A 110 13.16 6.49 13.72
CA LEU A 110 12.02 5.59 13.62
C LEU A 110 12.00 4.64 14.81
N VAL A 111 10.79 4.34 15.25
CA VAL A 111 10.45 3.25 16.17
C VAL A 111 9.50 2.31 15.43
N PRO A 112 9.38 1.03 15.81
CA PRO A 112 8.50 0.08 15.12
C PRO A 112 7.05 0.56 14.96
N GLU A 113 6.55 1.34 15.92
CA GLU A 113 5.19 1.86 15.97
C GLU A 113 4.98 3.16 15.18
N ALA A 114 6.03 3.66 14.51
CA ALA A 114 5.94 4.90 13.74
C ALA A 114 4.90 4.79 12.61
N MET A 115 4.02 5.79 12.51
CA MET A 115 3.03 5.84 11.43
C MET A 115 3.64 6.35 10.13
N MET A 116 3.39 5.62 9.05
CA MET A 116 3.86 5.95 7.70
C MET A 116 2.72 5.77 6.69
N GLY A 117 2.78 6.50 5.58
CA GLY A 117 1.84 6.29 4.48
C GLY A 117 2.03 4.90 3.86
N ILE A 118 0.99 4.07 3.89
CA ILE A 118 1.06 2.68 3.40
C ILE A 118 0.73 2.54 1.90
N ALA A 119 0.28 3.63 1.25
CA ALA A 119 0.01 3.71 -0.19
C ALA A 119 -0.78 2.50 -0.74
N SER A 120 -0.24 1.80 -1.74
CA SER A 120 -0.92 0.66 -2.37
C SER A 120 -1.10 -0.55 -1.45
N ILE A 121 -0.46 -0.60 -0.28
CA ILE A 121 -0.72 -1.65 0.72
C ILE A 121 -2.19 -1.59 1.17
N SER A 122 -2.83 -0.42 1.18
CA SER A 122 -4.27 -0.28 1.48
C SER A 122 -5.18 -1.17 0.62
N LYS A 123 -4.74 -1.54 -0.60
CA LYS A 123 -5.50 -2.45 -1.48
C LYS A 123 -5.67 -3.84 -0.86
N THR A 124 -4.75 -4.28 -0.01
CA THR A 124 -4.87 -5.56 0.70
C THR A 124 -6.05 -5.57 1.68
N PHE A 125 -6.30 -4.45 2.36
CA PHE A 125 -7.45 -4.28 3.23
C PHE A 125 -8.75 -4.25 2.43
N THR A 126 -8.79 -3.52 1.30
CA THR A 126 -9.95 -3.53 0.41
C THR A 126 -10.24 -4.94 -0.12
N ALA A 127 -9.22 -5.67 -0.55
CA ALA A 127 -9.37 -7.05 -1.01
C ALA A 127 -9.90 -7.96 0.10
N ALA A 128 -9.37 -7.84 1.33
CA ALA A 128 -9.82 -8.62 2.48
C ALA A 128 -11.31 -8.36 2.80
N GLU A 129 -11.76 -7.11 2.75
CA GLU A 129 -13.18 -6.77 2.96
C GLU A 129 -14.06 -7.33 1.84
N VAL A 130 -13.65 -7.22 0.57
CA VAL A 130 -14.40 -7.82 -0.55
C VAL A 130 -14.56 -9.33 -0.36
N LEU A 131 -13.48 -10.01 0.04
CA LEU A 131 -13.52 -11.45 0.32
C LEU A 131 -14.40 -11.77 1.55
N HIS A 132 -14.36 -10.95 2.59
CA HIS A 132 -15.21 -11.09 3.77
C HIS A 132 -16.69 -10.97 3.42
N LEU A 133 -17.05 -9.96 2.63
CA LEU A 133 -18.42 -9.74 2.15
C LEU A 133 -18.88 -10.88 1.24
N ALA A 134 -18.04 -11.34 0.31
CA ALA A 134 -18.34 -12.47 -0.55
C ALA A 134 -18.62 -13.75 0.25
N ALA A 135 -17.78 -14.04 1.25
CA ALA A 135 -17.98 -15.17 2.16
C ALA A 135 -19.27 -15.07 2.98
N ALA A 136 -19.73 -13.84 3.27
CA ALA A 136 -21.01 -13.56 3.93
C ALA A 136 -22.22 -13.53 2.97
N GLY A 137 -22.04 -13.82 1.68
CA GLY A 137 -23.11 -13.74 0.68
C GLY A 137 -23.55 -12.31 0.34
N ARG A 138 -22.66 -11.33 0.55
CA ARG A 138 -22.90 -9.88 0.39
C ARG A 138 -22.01 -9.24 -0.68
N SER A 139 -21.54 -10.01 -1.66
CA SER A 139 -20.89 -9.48 -2.86
C SER A 139 -21.95 -9.35 -3.96
N THR A 140 -22.47 -8.15 -4.19
CA THR A 140 -23.39 -7.82 -5.29
C THR A 140 -22.66 -7.65 -6.61
#